data_AF-A0A968MTX6-F1
#
_entry.id   AF-A0A968MTX6-F1
#
_cell.length_a   1.000
_cell.length_b   1.000
_cell.length_c   1.000
_cell.angle_alpha   90.00
_cell.angle_beta   90.00
_cell.angle_gamma   90.00
#
_symmetry.space_group_name_H-M   'P 1'
#
loop_
_entity.id
_entity.type
_entity.pdbx_description
1 polymer ?
#
loop_
_entity_poly.entity_id
_entity_poly.type
_entity_poly.pdbx_seq_one_letter_code
_entity_poly.pdbx_strand_id
1 'polypeptide(L)'
;MLQKWEANDPAVTSLWNLMNGWVYEGFDETYKKLGVDFDRIYYESQTYLLGKTIVREGLDKGILYQRPDNSVWINLTNEGLDEKLLLRSDGTSVYMTQDLGTAVQRFDEYNMQELIYVVGNEQNYHFQVLSLIMDKLGYKWAKNLKHMSYGMVELPSGKMKSREGTVVDADDLVDENGKHCQGYV
;
A
#
# COMPACT_ATOMS: atom_id res chain seq x y z
N MET A 1 20.58 -12.49 3.00
CA MET A 1 20.36 -11.74 1.75
C MET A 1 19.82 -10.34 2.06
N LEU A 2 18.72 -10.21 2.82
CA LEU A 2 18.14 -8.92 3.23
C LEU A 2 19.15 -7.94 3.87
N GLN A 3 19.92 -8.36 4.88
CA GLN A 3 20.94 -7.49 5.51
C GLN A 3 22.01 -6.96 4.54
N LYS A 4 22.34 -7.70 3.47
CA LYS A 4 23.28 -7.25 2.45
C LYS A 4 22.63 -6.26 1.47
N TRP A 5 21.35 -6.45 1.17
CA TRP A 5 20.56 -5.51 0.38
C TRP A 5 20.44 -4.17 1.12
N GLU A 6 20.12 -4.18 2.41
CA GLU A 6 20.06 -2.97 3.25
C GLU A 6 21.41 -2.24 3.34
N ALA A 7 22.53 -2.99 3.32
CA ALA A 7 23.87 -2.43 3.31
C ALA A 7 24.32 -1.91 1.92
N ASN A 8 23.43 -1.86 0.92
CA ASN A 8 23.74 -1.49 -0.47
C ASN A 8 24.87 -2.32 -1.10
N ASP A 9 24.94 -3.62 -0.80
CA ASP A 9 25.89 -4.52 -1.47
C ASP A 9 25.61 -4.51 -3.00
N PRO A 10 26.59 -4.15 -3.84
CA PRO A 10 26.36 -3.96 -5.28
C PRO A 10 25.87 -5.21 -6.00
N ALA A 11 26.32 -6.40 -5.59
CA ALA A 11 25.92 -7.65 -6.25
C ALA A 11 24.47 -8.00 -5.87
N VAL A 12 24.11 -7.84 -4.60
CA VAL A 12 22.75 -8.14 -4.11
C VAL A 12 21.72 -7.14 -4.66
N THR A 13 22.06 -5.85 -4.68
CA THR A 13 21.20 -4.81 -5.24
C THR A 13 21.01 -4.97 -6.75
N SER A 14 22.07 -5.32 -7.50
CA SER A 14 21.97 -5.61 -8.94
C SER A 14 21.06 -6.81 -9.22
N LEU A 15 21.21 -7.90 -8.47
CA LEU A 15 20.35 -9.08 -8.61
C LEU A 15 18.89 -8.75 -8.26
N TRP A 16 18.67 -7.99 -7.19
CA TRP A 16 17.33 -7.55 -6.77
C TRP A 16 16.65 -6.69 -7.85
N ASN A 17 17.39 -5.75 -8.45
CA ASN A 17 16.89 -4.93 -9.56
C ASN A 17 16.53 -5.79 -10.78
N LEU A 18 17.37 -6.76 -11.14
CA LEU A 18 17.12 -7.67 -12.26
C LEU A 18 15.84 -8.49 -12.04
N MET A 19 15.70 -9.09 -10.85
CA MET A 19 14.53 -9.92 -10.53
C MET A 19 13.24 -9.10 -10.50
N ASN A 20 13.26 -7.90 -9.93
CA ASN A 20 12.09 -7.02 -9.95
C ASN A 20 11.77 -6.54 -11.37
N GLY A 21 12.80 -6.31 -12.20
CA GLY A 21 12.63 -5.95 -13.62
C GLY A 21 11.75 -6.97 -14.34
N TRP A 22 12.04 -8.26 -14.21
CA TRP A 22 11.22 -9.32 -14.82
C TRP A 22 9.77 -9.33 -14.32
N VAL A 23 9.55 -9.05 -13.04
CA VAL A 23 8.19 -8.97 -12.47
C VAL A 23 7.42 -7.78 -13.06
N TYR A 24 8.05 -6.61 -13.16
CA TYR A 24 7.41 -5.43 -13.74
C TYR A 24 7.15 -5.58 -15.24
N GLU A 25 8.08 -6.18 -15.98
CA GLU A 25 7.89 -6.49 -17.40
C GLU A 25 6.70 -7.43 -17.61
N GLY A 26 6.56 -8.47 -16.79
CA GLY A 26 5.41 -9.37 -16.83
C GLY A 26 4.09 -8.65 -16.52
N PHE A 27 4.06 -7.82 -15.46
CA PHE A 27 2.88 -7.02 -15.14
C PHE A 27 2.49 -6.07 -16.28
N ASP A 28 3.46 -5.42 -16.92
CA ASP A 28 3.21 -4.53 -18.05
C ASP A 28 2.56 -5.27 -19.24
N GLU A 29 2.93 -6.53 -19.49
CA GLU A 29 2.27 -7.35 -20.51
C GLU A 29 0.81 -7.65 -20.14
N THR A 30 0.55 -8.09 -18.90
CA THR A 30 -0.80 -8.36 -18.41
C THR A 30 -1.67 -7.10 -18.45
N TYR A 31 -1.18 -5.95 -17.97
CA TYR A 31 -1.92 -4.69 -17.97
C TYR A 31 -2.23 -4.19 -19.37
N LYS A 32 -1.30 -4.34 -20.33
CA LYS A 32 -1.56 -4.02 -21.75
C LYS A 32 -2.67 -4.89 -22.33
N LYS A 33 -2.69 -6.19 -22.04
CA LYS A 33 -3.78 -7.09 -22.48
C LYS A 33 -5.14 -6.67 -21.90
N LEU A 34 -5.14 -6.16 -20.67
CA LEU A 34 -6.34 -5.64 -20.00
C LEU A 34 -6.75 -4.23 -20.44
N GLY A 35 -5.95 -3.56 -21.28
CA GLY A 35 -6.19 -2.17 -21.68
C GLY A 35 -6.05 -1.17 -20.54
N VAL A 36 -5.20 -1.48 -19.55
CA VAL A 36 -4.91 -0.63 -18.38
C VAL A 36 -3.55 0.03 -18.57
N ASP A 37 -3.50 1.35 -18.36
CA ASP A 37 -2.28 2.15 -18.32
C ASP A 37 -2.16 2.94 -17.02
N PHE A 38 -0.93 3.31 -16.66
CA PHE A 38 -0.63 4.06 -15.45
C PHE A 38 0.25 5.26 -15.77
N ASP A 39 -0.17 6.46 -15.38
CA ASP A 39 0.64 7.68 -15.52
C ASP A 39 1.87 7.69 -14.61
N ARG A 40 1.77 7.01 -13.44
CA ARG A 40 2.79 7.05 -12.40
C ARG A 40 2.80 5.78 -11.56
N ILE A 41 3.99 5.21 -11.38
CA ILE A 41 4.24 4.10 -10.46
C ILE A 41 4.97 4.66 -9.23
N TYR A 42 4.42 4.38 -8.05
CA TYR A 42 5.00 4.76 -6.76
C TYR A 42 5.52 3.52 -6.05
N TYR A 43 6.71 3.62 -5.46
CA TYR A 43 7.29 2.54 -4.66
C TYR A 43 7.32 2.95 -3.19
N GLU A 44 6.83 2.10 -2.29
CA GLU A 44 6.86 2.37 -0.85
C GLU A 44 8.27 2.59 -0.29
N SER A 45 9.29 2.05 -0.98
CA SER A 45 10.70 2.27 -0.67
C SER A 45 11.12 3.74 -0.84
N GLN A 46 10.32 4.57 -1.52
CA GLN A 46 10.60 5.99 -1.71
C GLN A 46 9.93 6.87 -0.66
N THR A 47 8.86 6.40 0.00
CA THR A 47 8.01 7.23 0.87
C THR A 47 8.22 6.98 2.36
N TYR A 48 8.90 5.90 2.75
CA TYR A 48 9.05 5.55 4.17
C TYR A 48 9.77 6.65 5.00
N LEU A 49 10.73 7.37 4.42
CA LEU A 49 11.43 8.47 5.10
C LEU A 49 10.49 9.64 5.37
N LEU A 50 9.67 10.02 4.38
CA LEU A 50 8.66 11.06 4.54
C LEU A 50 7.63 10.66 5.61
N GLY A 51 7.20 9.39 5.60
CA GLY A 51 6.36 8.82 6.64
C GLY A 51 6.95 8.99 8.05
N LYS A 52 8.24 8.68 8.23
CA LYS A 52 8.93 8.87 9.52
C LYS A 52 8.98 10.34 9.94
N THR A 53 9.19 11.26 9.00
CA THR A 53 9.15 12.71 9.26
C THR A 53 7.77 13.14 9.78
N ILE A 54 6.70 12.70 9.11
CA ILE A 54 5.31 12.99 9.52
C ILE A 54 5.02 12.47 10.93
N VAL A 55 5.48 11.26 11.26
CA VAL A 55 5.32 10.70 12.61
C VAL A 55 6.09 11.53 13.64
N ARG A 56 7.29 12.01 13.32
CA ARG A 56 8.05 12.87 14.22
C ARG A 56 7.35 14.20 14.47
N GLU A 57 6.82 14.84 13.43
CA GLU A 57 6.02 16.06 13.58
C GLU A 57 4.76 15.83 14.43
N GLY A 58 4.12 14.67 14.28
CA GLY A 58 2.97 14.29 15.10
C GLY A 58 3.31 14.13 16.59
N LEU A 59 4.51 13.64 16.90
CA LEU A 59 5.03 13.59 18.28
C LEU A 59 5.31 15.00 18.81
N ASP A 60 5.97 15.85 18.02
CA ASP A 60 6.30 17.23 18.41
C ASP A 60 5.03 18.07 18.68
N LYS A 61 3.94 17.78 17.95
CA LYS A 61 2.61 18.40 18.13
C LYS A 61 1.80 17.80 19.28
N GLY A 62 2.27 16.72 19.93
CA GLY A 62 1.55 16.02 21.00
C GLY A 62 0.31 15.25 20.53
N ILE A 63 0.16 15.01 19.24
CA ILE A 63 -0.94 14.24 18.64
C ILE A 63 -0.65 12.73 18.74
N LEU A 64 0.62 12.39 18.56
CA LEU A 64 1.15 11.03 18.73
C LEU A 64 1.85 10.95 20.08
N TYR A 65 2.01 9.73 20.59
CA TYR A 65 2.75 9.49 21.83
C TYR A 65 3.75 8.36 21.66
N GLN A 66 4.83 8.46 22.42
CA GLN A 66 5.86 7.45 22.52
C GLN A 66 5.65 6.63 23.80
N ARG A 67 5.73 5.30 23.68
CA ARG A 67 5.68 4.37 24.81
C ARG A 67 7.09 4.17 25.43
N PRO A 68 7.20 3.60 26.63
CA PRO A 68 8.50 3.37 27.30
C PRO A 68 9.50 2.51 26.51
N ASP A 69 9.01 1.69 25.58
CA ASP A 69 9.83 0.85 24.68
C ASP A 69 10.30 1.60 23.42
N ASN A 70 10.12 2.92 23.37
CA ASN A 70 10.38 3.82 22.24
C ASN A 70 9.46 3.67 21.02
N SER A 71 8.48 2.76 21.05
CA SER A 71 7.51 2.64 19.98
C SER A 71 6.55 3.85 19.94
N VAL A 72 6.11 4.24 18.75
CA VAL A 72 5.28 5.43 18.53
C VAL A 72 3.88 5.03 18.08
N TRP A 73 2.87 5.62 18.71
CA TRP A 73 1.47 5.26 18.56
C TRP A 73 0.57 6.48 18.43
N ILE A 74 -0.64 6.24 17.91
CA ILE A 74 -1.77 7.16 18.00
C ILE A 74 -2.91 6.49 18.77
N ASN A 75 -3.61 7.26 19.61
CA ASN A 75 -4.77 6.78 20.34
C ASN A 75 -6.02 7.28 19.61
N LEU A 76 -6.82 6.33 19.11
CA LEU A 76 -8.05 6.59 18.36
C LEU A 76 -9.31 6.12 19.11
N THR A 77 -9.19 5.84 20.40
CA THR A 77 -10.30 5.33 21.23
C THR A 77 -11.46 6.31 21.34
N ASN A 78 -11.19 7.62 21.28
CA ASN A 78 -12.22 8.65 21.25
C ASN A 78 -13.03 8.63 19.93
N GLU A 79 -12.47 8.06 18.87
CA GLU A 79 -13.11 7.87 17.56
C GLU A 79 -13.73 6.46 17.43
N GLY A 80 -13.74 5.66 18.51
CA GLY A 80 -14.28 4.31 18.52
C GLY A 80 -13.34 3.25 17.91
N LEU A 81 -12.04 3.55 17.80
CA LEU A 81 -11.03 2.65 17.23
C LEU A 81 -9.90 2.35 18.24
N ASP A 82 -9.08 1.35 17.94
CA ASP A 82 -7.94 1.00 18.79
C ASP A 82 -6.73 1.94 18.66
N GLU A 83 -5.78 1.81 19.57
CA GLU A 83 -4.46 2.42 19.44
C GLU A 83 -3.69 1.80 18.25
N LYS A 84 -3.10 2.64 17.40
CA LYS A 84 -2.38 2.19 16.20
C LYS A 84 -0.88 2.46 16.31
N LEU A 85 -0.08 1.42 16.09
CA LEU A 85 1.38 1.50 15.97
C LEU A 85 1.78 2.20 14.68
N LEU A 86 2.71 3.16 14.78
CA LEU A 86 3.31 3.87 13.65
C LEU A 86 4.81 3.55 13.54
N LEU A 87 5.57 3.60 14.63
CA LEU A 87 6.98 3.17 14.62
C LEU A 87 7.21 2.09 15.65
N ARG A 88 7.91 1.03 15.23
CA ARG A 88 8.41 0.00 16.14
C ARG A 88 9.44 0.58 17.10
N SER A 89 9.74 -0.15 18.18
CA SER A 89 10.71 0.22 19.21
C SER A 89 12.12 0.48 18.67
N ASP A 90 12.50 -0.17 17.58
CA ASP A 90 13.76 0.00 16.85
C ASP A 90 13.74 1.17 15.85
N GLY A 91 12.63 1.90 15.74
CA GLY A 91 12.43 2.98 14.77
C GLY A 91 12.08 2.50 13.35
N THR A 92 11.85 1.20 13.16
CA THR A 92 11.40 0.64 11.88
C THR A 92 9.97 1.08 11.57
N SER A 93 9.74 1.58 10.35
CA SER A 93 8.41 1.97 9.87
C SER A 93 7.51 0.75 9.65
N VAL A 94 6.22 0.94 9.86
CA VAL A 94 5.18 -0.02 9.47
C VAL A 94 4.45 0.48 8.22
N TYR A 95 3.59 -0.36 7.62
CA TYR A 95 2.80 0.00 6.45
C TYR A 95 2.00 1.30 6.61
N MET A 96 1.38 1.51 7.78
CA MET A 96 0.68 2.76 8.08
C MET A 96 1.59 3.99 7.91
N THR A 97 2.85 3.92 8.35
CA THR A 97 3.80 5.02 8.20
C THR A 97 4.20 5.24 6.75
N GLN A 98 4.38 4.17 5.98
CA GLN A 98 4.68 4.28 4.56
C GLN A 98 3.51 4.95 3.82
N ASP A 99 2.28 4.53 4.12
CA ASP A 99 1.07 5.13 3.54
C ASP A 99 0.86 6.59 3.93
N LEU A 100 1.26 6.99 5.14
CA LEU A 100 1.28 8.41 5.51
C LEU A 100 2.16 9.21 4.54
N GLY A 101 3.39 8.74 4.30
CA GLY A 101 4.31 9.38 3.37
C GLY A 101 3.77 9.40 1.94
N THR A 102 3.24 8.27 1.47
CA THR A 102 2.70 8.13 0.11
C THR A 102 1.50 9.05 -0.12
N ALA A 103 0.58 9.17 0.85
CA ALA A 103 -0.57 10.06 0.74
C ALA A 103 -0.14 11.53 0.64
N VAL A 104 0.76 11.99 1.52
CA VAL A 104 1.28 13.37 1.47
C VAL A 104 1.98 13.65 0.15
N GLN A 105 2.88 12.76 -0.29
CA GLN A 105 3.58 12.93 -1.56
C GLN A 105 2.62 13.09 -2.75
N ARG A 106 1.58 12.25 -2.84
CA ARG A 106 0.61 12.31 -3.95
C ARG A 106 -0.18 13.63 -3.94
N PHE A 107 -0.62 14.07 -2.76
CA PHE A 107 -1.33 15.35 -2.65
C PHE A 107 -0.43 16.54 -3.01
N ASP A 108 0.83 16.53 -2.58
CA ASP A 108 1.78 17.61 -2.86
C ASP A 108 2.22 17.65 -4.34
N GLU A 109 2.42 16.48 -4.97
CA GLU A 109 2.90 16.39 -6.36
C GLU A 109 1.84 16.87 -7.37
N TYR A 110 0.56 16.64 -7.10
CA TYR A 110 -0.53 16.92 -8.05
C TYR A 110 -1.56 17.95 -7.57
N ASN A 111 -1.41 18.51 -6.37
CA ASN A 111 -2.40 19.38 -5.73
C ASN A 111 -3.83 18.79 -5.84
N MET A 112 -3.94 17.50 -5.49
CA MET A 112 -5.13 16.71 -5.76
C MET A 112 -6.34 17.25 -5.00
N GLN A 113 -7.51 17.23 -5.65
CA GLN A 113 -8.78 17.48 -4.96
C GLN A 113 -9.22 16.25 -4.17
N GLU A 114 -9.05 15.05 -4.73
CA GLU A 114 -9.43 13.78 -4.12
C GLU A 114 -8.38 12.70 -4.38
N LEU A 115 -8.24 11.76 -3.44
CA LEU A 115 -7.39 10.58 -3.58
C LEU A 115 -8.22 9.33 -3.28
N ILE A 116 -8.47 8.51 -4.30
CA ILE A 116 -9.28 7.30 -4.21
C ILE A 116 -8.37 6.08 -4.17
N TYR A 117 -8.43 5.33 -3.08
CA TYR A 117 -7.81 4.02 -2.92
C TYR A 117 -8.77 2.94 -3.37
N VAL A 118 -8.42 2.17 -4.40
CA VAL A 118 -9.19 1.01 -4.85
C VAL A 118 -8.51 -0.25 -4.31
N VAL A 119 -9.00 -0.75 -3.18
CA VAL A 119 -8.35 -1.85 -2.43
C VAL A 119 -9.40 -2.77 -1.83
N GLY A 120 -9.10 -4.06 -1.66
CA GLY A 120 -10.02 -5.03 -1.06
C GLY A 120 -10.60 -4.59 0.30
N ASN A 121 -11.82 -5.03 0.60
CA ASN A 121 -12.56 -4.65 1.80
C ASN A 121 -11.92 -5.09 3.12
N GLU A 122 -10.99 -6.05 3.08
CA GLU A 122 -10.15 -6.44 4.21
C GLU A 122 -9.28 -5.30 4.75
N GLN A 123 -9.07 -4.23 3.97
CA GLN A 123 -8.31 -3.04 4.36
C GLN A 123 -9.18 -1.85 4.82
N ASN A 124 -10.49 -2.02 4.97
CA ASN A 124 -11.40 -0.92 5.37
C ASN A 124 -10.94 -0.20 6.65
N TYR A 125 -10.60 -0.97 7.69
CA TYR A 125 -10.10 -0.43 8.96
C TYR A 125 -8.79 0.35 8.76
N HIS A 126 -7.89 -0.14 7.91
CA HIS A 126 -6.62 0.51 7.63
C HIS A 126 -6.81 1.91 7.02
N PHE A 127 -7.65 2.02 5.98
CA PHE A 127 -7.89 3.32 5.34
C PHE A 127 -8.70 4.28 6.20
N GLN A 128 -9.62 3.77 7.03
CA GLN A 128 -10.31 4.58 8.03
C GLN A 128 -9.31 5.20 9.03
N VAL A 129 -8.39 4.39 9.55
CA VAL A 129 -7.33 4.85 10.47
C VAL A 129 -6.39 5.84 9.77
N LEU A 130 -5.99 5.58 8.53
CA LEU A 130 -5.13 6.47 7.75
C LEU A 130 -5.75 7.86 7.59
N SER A 131 -7.03 7.93 7.18
CA SER A 131 -7.75 9.21 7.04
C SER A 131 -7.83 9.97 8.36
N LEU A 132 -8.14 9.28 9.48
CA LEU A 132 -8.21 9.91 10.80
C LEU A 132 -6.87 10.42 11.31
N ILE A 133 -5.78 9.68 11.08
CA ILE A 133 -4.43 10.16 11.44
C ILE A 133 -4.12 11.45 10.66
N MET A 134 -4.38 11.47 9.36
CA MET A 134 -4.13 12.66 8.53
C MET A 134 -4.95 13.86 9.00
N ASP A 135 -6.22 13.66 9.33
CA ASP A 135 -7.09 14.73 9.84
C ASP A 135 -6.56 15.30 11.16
N LYS A 136 -6.20 14.41 12.11
CA LYS A 136 -5.62 14.81 13.40
C LYS A 136 -4.28 15.55 13.25
N LEU A 137 -3.46 15.18 12.27
CA LEU A 137 -2.19 15.85 11.96
C LEU A 137 -2.38 17.22 11.28
N GLY A 138 -3.61 17.59 10.92
CA GLY A 138 -3.98 18.89 10.39
C GLY A 138 -4.07 18.96 8.86
N TYR A 139 -4.02 17.82 8.17
CA TYR A 139 -4.13 17.78 6.72
C TYR A 139 -5.59 17.97 6.30
N LYS A 140 -5.94 19.17 5.83
CA LYS A 140 -7.32 19.56 5.45
C LYS A 140 -7.93 18.66 4.36
N TRP A 141 -7.10 18.03 3.55
CA TRP A 141 -7.49 17.10 2.50
C TRP A 141 -7.73 15.67 3.01
N ALA A 142 -7.53 15.37 4.30
CA ALA A 142 -7.73 14.04 4.86
C ALA A 142 -9.14 13.47 4.61
N LYS A 143 -10.15 14.35 4.60
CA LYS A 143 -11.56 14.02 4.26
C LYS A 143 -11.78 13.68 2.78
N ASN A 144 -10.84 14.07 1.92
CA ASN A 144 -10.84 13.80 0.48
C ASN A 144 -10.10 12.49 0.14
N LEU A 145 -9.54 11.81 1.15
CA LEU A 145 -9.07 10.44 1.02
C LEU A 145 -10.28 9.50 1.07
N LYS A 146 -10.51 8.76 -0.01
CA LYS A 146 -11.63 7.81 -0.15
C LYS A 146 -11.11 6.39 -0.33
N HIS A 147 -11.75 5.43 0.30
CA HIS A 147 -11.51 4.00 0.04
C HIS A 147 -12.69 3.44 -0.73
N MET A 148 -12.48 3.13 -2.00
CA MET A 148 -13.41 2.38 -2.84
C MET A 148 -13.12 0.90 -2.68
N SER A 149 -13.76 0.28 -1.68
CA SER A 149 -13.52 -1.12 -1.37
C SER A 149 -14.23 -2.07 -2.34
N TYR A 150 -13.58 -3.17 -2.71
CA TYR A 150 -14.19 -4.29 -3.44
C TYR A 150 -14.16 -5.58 -2.62
N GLY A 151 -15.09 -6.49 -2.88
CA GLY A 151 -15.14 -7.82 -2.26
C GLY A 151 -14.16 -8.79 -2.90
N MET A 152 -13.72 -9.79 -2.15
CA MET A 152 -12.84 -10.84 -2.67
C MET A 152 -13.58 -11.76 -3.63
N VAL A 153 -12.89 -12.21 -4.68
CA VAL A 153 -13.41 -13.22 -5.62
C VAL A 153 -13.27 -14.60 -4.97
N GLU A 154 -14.39 -15.31 -4.84
CA GLU A 154 -14.41 -16.71 -4.40
C GLU A 154 -14.66 -17.62 -5.60
N LEU A 155 -13.95 -18.74 -5.66
CA LEU A 155 -14.24 -19.78 -6.63
C LEU A 155 -15.43 -20.62 -6.15
N PRO A 156 -16.12 -21.36 -7.04
CA PRO A 156 -17.11 -22.35 -6.63
C PRO A 156 -16.57 -23.38 -5.62
N SER A 157 -15.26 -23.64 -5.66
CA SER A 157 -14.53 -24.51 -4.72
C SER A 157 -14.12 -23.82 -3.41
N GLY A 158 -14.49 -22.55 -3.22
CA GLY A 158 -14.13 -21.73 -2.06
C GLY A 158 -13.02 -20.71 -2.36
N LYS A 159 -12.44 -20.16 -1.29
CA LYS A 159 -11.41 -19.10 -1.37
C LYS A 159 -10.11 -19.62 -2.01
N MET A 160 -9.53 -18.82 -2.91
CA MET A 160 -8.20 -19.09 -3.49
C MET A 160 -7.13 -19.18 -2.39
N LYS A 161 -6.28 -20.21 -2.46
CA LYS A 161 -5.19 -20.44 -1.50
C LYS A 161 -3.92 -20.90 -2.19
N SER A 162 -2.87 -20.07 -2.11
CA SER A 162 -1.54 -20.37 -2.65
C SER A 162 -0.92 -21.66 -2.11
N ARG A 163 -1.14 -21.99 -0.83
CA ARG A 163 -0.59 -23.21 -0.20
C ARG A 163 -1.26 -24.51 -0.67
N GLU A 164 -2.46 -24.44 -1.22
CA GLU A 164 -3.24 -25.59 -1.66
C GLU A 164 -3.26 -25.70 -3.20
N GLY A 165 -2.54 -24.82 -3.91
CA GLY A 165 -2.45 -24.83 -5.39
C GLY A 165 -3.72 -24.36 -6.10
N THR A 166 -4.66 -23.72 -5.41
CA THR A 166 -5.94 -23.23 -5.97
C THR A 166 -5.87 -21.76 -6.37
N VAL A 167 -4.69 -21.31 -6.83
CA VAL A 167 -4.51 -19.95 -7.36
C VAL A 167 -4.81 -20.00 -8.86
N VAL A 168 -5.54 -19.02 -9.33
CA VAL A 168 -5.78 -18.81 -10.75
C VAL A 168 -4.95 -17.62 -11.18
N ASP A 169 -4.08 -17.82 -12.17
CA ASP A 169 -3.25 -16.74 -12.70
C ASP A 169 -4.09 -15.78 -13.56
N ALA A 170 -3.80 -14.49 -13.45
CA ALA A 170 -4.57 -13.46 -14.16
C ALA A 170 -4.45 -13.61 -15.68
N ASP A 171 -3.26 -13.99 -16.17
CA ASP A 171 -3.02 -14.20 -17.59
C ASP A 171 -3.86 -15.36 -18.16
N ASP A 172 -4.00 -16.45 -17.40
CA ASP A 172 -4.83 -17.59 -17.79
C ASP A 172 -6.31 -17.17 -17.95
N LEU A 173 -6.83 -16.35 -17.03
CA LEU A 173 -8.20 -15.81 -17.10
C LEU A 173 -8.40 -14.92 -18.32
N VAL A 174 -7.43 -14.06 -18.62
CA VAL A 174 -7.51 -13.15 -19.78
C VAL A 174 -7.48 -13.96 -21.08
N ASP A 175 -6.61 -14.96 -21.17
CA ASP A 175 -6.45 -15.79 -22.35
C ASP A 175 -7.65 -16.75 -22.56
N GLU A 176 -8.25 -17.29 -21.48
CA GLU A 176 -9.49 -18.09 -21.55
C GLU A 176 -10.69 -17.26 -22.03
N ASN A 177 -10.87 -16.05 -21.49
CA ASN A 177 -11.96 -15.16 -21.90
C ASN A 177 -11.82 -14.70 -23.35
N GLY A 178 -10.60 -14.41 -23.81
CA GLY A 178 -10.33 -14.08 -25.20
C GLY A 178 -10.77 -15.16 -26.19
N LYS A 179 -10.57 -16.45 -25.83
CA LYS A 179 -11.01 -17.60 -26.65
C LYS A 179 -12.53 -17.77 -26.66
N HIS A 180 -13.21 -17.53 -25.54
CA HIS A 180 -14.67 -17.65 -25.46
C HIS A 180 -15.39 -16.51 -26.18
N CYS A 181 -14.85 -15.29 -26.19
CA CYS A 181 -15.41 -14.17 -26.94
C CYS A 181 -15.22 -14.29 -28.46
N GLN A 182 -14.18 -14.99 -28.93
CA GLN A 182 -13.96 -15.24 -30.37
C GLN A 182 -14.93 -16.25 -30.99
N GLY A 183 -15.65 -17.04 -30.19
CA GLY A 183 -16.69 -17.97 -30.67
C GLY A 183 -18.06 -17.33 -30.96
N TYR A 184 -18.20 -16.02 -30.73
CA TYR A 184 -19.46 -15.27 -30.87
C TYR A 184 -19.37 -14.11 -31.90
N VAL A 185 -18.38 -14.15 -32.80
CA VAL A 185 -18.28 -13.21 -33.95
C VAL A 185 -18.50 -13.97 -35.25
#